data_AF-A0A183G8N4-F1
#
_entry.id   AF-A0A183G8N4-F1
#
_cell.length_a   1.000
_cell.length_b   1.000
_cell.length_c   1.000
_cell.angle_alpha   90.00
_cell.angle_beta   90.00
_cell.angle_gamma   90.00
#
_symmetry.space_group_name_H-M   'P 1'
#
loop_
_entity.id
_entity.type
_entity.pdbx_description
1 polymer ?
#
loop_
_entity_poly.entity_id
_entity_poly.type
_entity_poly.pdbx_seq_one_letter_code
_entity_poly.pdbx_strand_id
1 'polypeptide(L)'
;MPAEWTFNGEPLFVDGERTSLKAHNQILAVKKIQMSDTGEYACELWAGNDQLARQVANVVVIGREEIRNSHKPHQSFFLQPSSLLLALISAIVS
;
A
#
# COMPACT_ATOMS: atom_id res chain seq x y z
N MET A 1 18.39 4.89 -2.18
CA MET A 1 18.15 5.00 -0.72
C MET A 1 17.03 4.04 -0.37
N PRO A 2 17.17 3.22 0.68
CA PRO A 2 16.09 2.32 1.11
C PRO A 2 14.92 3.14 1.68
N ALA A 3 13.70 2.65 1.50
CA ALA A 3 12.53 3.25 2.12
C ALA A 3 12.22 2.58 3.47
N GLU A 4 11.58 3.34 4.35
CA GLU A 4 11.03 2.90 5.63
C GLU A 4 9.52 2.78 5.51
N TRP A 5 8.94 1.74 6.12
CA TRP A 5 7.52 1.45 6.02
C TRP A 5 6.83 1.65 7.36
N THR A 6 5.66 2.25 7.33
CA THR A 6 4.77 2.37 8.50
C THR A 6 3.40 1.78 8.19
N PHE A 7 2.74 1.29 9.24
CA PHE A 7 1.35 0.86 9.24
C PHE A 7 0.60 1.60 10.34
N ASN A 8 -0.42 2.36 9.95
CA ASN A 8 -1.17 3.25 10.83
C ASN A 8 -0.28 4.21 11.64
N GLY A 9 0.79 4.72 11.00
CA GLY A 9 1.75 5.64 11.61
C GLY A 9 2.85 4.98 12.44
N GLU A 10 2.77 3.67 12.70
CA GLU A 10 3.78 2.92 13.46
C GLU A 10 4.76 2.20 12.53
N PRO A 11 6.05 2.07 12.88
CA PRO A 11 7.02 1.32 12.08
C PRO A 11 6.55 -0.12 11.83
N LEU A 12 6.55 -0.54 10.56
CA LEU A 12 6.11 -1.88 10.19
C LEU A 12 7.21 -2.90 10.50
N PHE A 13 6.89 -3.89 11.33
CA PHE A 13 7.81 -4.97 11.65
C PHE A 13 7.90 -5.98 10.48
N VAL A 14 9.11 -6.20 9.97
CA VAL A 14 9.38 -7.12 8.85
C VAL A 14 9.97 -8.43 9.36
N ASP A 15 9.17 -9.50 9.33
CA ASP A 15 9.51 -10.81 9.91
C ASP A 15 10.02 -11.84 8.89
N GLY A 16 9.91 -11.56 7.59
CA GLY A 16 10.28 -12.46 6.49
C GLY A 16 9.26 -13.57 6.20
N GLU A 17 8.45 -13.96 7.17
CA GLU A 17 7.42 -15.00 7.03
C GLU A 17 6.11 -14.45 6.47
N ARG A 18 5.53 -13.44 7.13
CA ARG A 18 4.32 -12.75 6.69
C ARG A 18 4.65 -11.50 5.90
N THR A 19 5.68 -10.77 6.29
CA THR A 19 6.02 -9.48 5.71
C THR A 19 7.44 -9.54 5.14
N SER A 20 7.66 -9.04 3.93
CA SER A 20 9.00 -8.97 3.36
C SER A 20 9.18 -7.76 2.47
N LEU A 21 10.42 -7.28 2.43
CA LEU A 21 10.83 -6.15 1.62
C LEU A 21 11.54 -6.63 0.34
N LYS A 22 11.22 -5.99 -0.78
CA LYS A 22 11.81 -6.26 -2.10
C LYS A 22 12.23 -4.96 -2.76
N ALA A 23 13.01 -5.07 -3.84
CA ALA A 23 13.49 -3.94 -4.64
C ALA A 23 14.12 -2.82 -3.77
N HIS A 24 15.11 -3.17 -2.95
CA HIS A 24 15.76 -2.23 -2.01
C HIS A 24 14.76 -1.53 -1.08
N ASN A 25 13.86 -2.31 -0.49
CA ASN A 25 12.83 -1.85 0.45
C ASN A 25 11.75 -0.94 -0.15
N GLN A 26 11.67 -0.82 -1.47
CA GLN A 26 10.64 -0.01 -2.14
C GLN A 26 9.33 -0.76 -2.33
N ILE A 27 9.30 -2.08 -2.11
CA ILE A 27 8.11 -2.90 -2.22
C ILE A 27 7.93 -3.70 -0.94
N LEU A 28 6.84 -3.44 -0.22
CA LEU A 28 6.36 -4.25 0.89
C LEU A 28 5.45 -5.37 0.36
N ALA A 29 5.78 -6.61 0.66
CA ALA A 29 4.97 -7.78 0.40
C ALA A 29 4.38 -8.32 1.70
N VAL A 30 3.05 -8.39 1.78
CA VAL A 30 2.32 -8.99 2.91
C VAL A 30 1.66 -10.29 2.43
N LYS A 31 1.92 -11.39 3.14
CA LYS A 31 1.38 -12.73 2.90
C LYS A 31 0.36 -13.09 3.98
N LYS A 32 -0.49 -14.08 3.69
CA LYS A 32 -1.53 -14.56 4.61
C LYS A 32 -2.45 -13.42 5.09
N ILE A 33 -2.93 -12.61 4.14
CA ILE A 33 -3.73 -11.40 4.40
C ILE A 33 -4.93 -11.72 5.30
N GLN A 34 -5.15 -10.86 6.30
CA GLN A 34 -6.25 -10.92 7.25
C GLN A 34 -6.96 -9.57 7.37
N MET A 35 -8.19 -9.53 7.89
CA MET A 35 -8.98 -8.29 7.97
C MET A 35 -8.27 -7.15 8.71
N SER A 36 -7.47 -7.50 9.73
CA SER A 36 -6.71 -6.52 10.51
C SER A 36 -5.54 -5.90 9.74
N ASP A 37 -5.23 -6.37 8.53
CA ASP A 37 -4.26 -5.73 7.63
C ASP A 37 -4.91 -4.52 6.91
N THR A 38 -6.19 -4.23 7.16
CA THR A 38 -6.82 -2.97 6.74
C THR A 38 -6.21 -1.80 7.49
N GLY A 39 -5.76 -0.78 6.78
CA GLY A 39 -5.17 0.41 7.38
C GLY A 39 -4.39 1.28 6.40
N GLU A 40 -3.74 2.30 6.95
CA GLU A 40 -2.85 3.19 6.22
C GLU A 40 -1.46 2.57 6.15
N TYR A 41 -0.94 2.37 4.95
CA TYR A 41 0.46 2.02 4.71
C TYR A 41 1.18 3.24 4.17
N ALA A 42 2.32 3.61 4.76
CA ALA A 42 3.18 4.66 4.23
C ALA A 42 4.57 4.11 3.90
N CYS A 43 5.14 4.63 2.82
CA CYS A 43 6.52 4.43 2.41
C CYS A 43 7.22 5.78 2.49
N GLU A 44 8.30 5.84 3.26
CA GLU A 44 8.98 7.08 3.63
C GLU A 44 10.45 7.03 3.22
N LEU A 45 10.92 8.12 2.64
CA LEU A 45 12.31 8.29 2.23
C LEU A 45 12.96 9.35 3.10
N TRP A 46 14.04 8.98 3.78
CA TRP A 46 14.73 9.86 4.73
C TRP A 46 16.17 10.12 4.29
N ALA A 47 16.65 11.34 4.56
CA ALA A 47 18.06 11.69 4.50
C ALA A 47 18.48 12.33 5.82
N GLY A 48 19.05 11.52 6.72
CA GLY A 48 19.26 11.95 8.10
C GLY A 48 17.93 12.19 8.79
N ASN A 49 17.68 13.42 9.24
CA ASN A 49 16.44 13.80 9.92
C ASN A 49 15.41 14.45 8.96
N ASP A 50 15.74 14.60 7.68
CA ASP A 50 14.87 15.24 6.70
C ASP A 50 14.04 14.18 5.96
N GLN A 51 12.70 14.29 6.03
CA GLN A 51 11.79 13.45 5.24
C GLN A 51 11.74 14.00 3.81
N LEU A 52 12.36 13.27 2.89
CA LEU A 52 12.43 13.66 1.47
C LEU A 52 11.12 13.38 0.73
N ALA A 53 10.45 12.28 1.07
CA ALA A 53 9.19 11.88 0.46
C ALA A 53 8.39 10.97 1.39
N ARG A 54 7.06 11.05 1.30
CA ARG A 54 6.11 10.15 1.96
C ARG A 54 4.97 9.83 1.01
N GLN A 55 4.80 8.56 0.69
CA GLN A 55 3.68 8.09 -0.13
C GLN A 55 2.77 7.21 0.71
N VAL A 56 1.47 7.53 0.70
CA VAL A 56 0.45 6.86 1.50
C VAL A 56 -0.50 6.06 0.62
N ALA A 57 -0.92 4.89 1.11
CA ALA A 57 -1.97 4.07 0.54
C ALA A 57 -2.89 3.54 1.65
N ASN A 58 -4.20 3.80 1.52
CA ASN A 58 -5.22 3.22 2.39
C ASN A 58 -5.67 1.88 1.80
N VAL A 59 -5.36 0.79 2.50
CA VAL A 59 -5.67 -0.57 2.07
C VAL A 59 -6.88 -1.06 2.85
N VAL A 60 -7.87 -1.59 2.13
CA VAL A 60 -9.03 -2.26 2.72
C VAL A 60 -9.02 -3.72 2.31
N VAL A 61 -8.92 -4.61 3.29
CA VAL A 61 -9.04 -6.04 3.07
C VAL A 61 -10.53 -6.38 3.05
N ILE A 62 -11.02 -6.74 1.86
CA ILE A 62 -12.41 -7.13 1.68
C ILE A 62 -12.52 -8.65 1.86
N GLY A 63 -13.33 -9.05 2.84
CA GLY A 63 -13.77 -10.43 2.94
C GLY A 63 -14.70 -10.80 1.81
N ARG A 64 -14.66 -12.08 1.45
CA ARG A 64 -15.77 -12.74 0.77
C ARG A 64 -16.95 -12.79 1.75
N GLU A 65 -17.70 -11.70 1.87
CA GLU A 65 -19.05 -11.75 2.41
C GLU A 65 -19.95 -12.42 1.37
N GLU A 66 -20.63 -13.48 1.77
CA GLU A 66 -21.84 -13.93 1.08
C GLU A 66 -22.85 -12.78 1.08
N ILE A 67 -23.12 -12.28 -0.12
CA ILE A 67 -24.10 -11.27 -0.51
C ILE A 67 -25.10 -10.90 0.61
N ARG A 68 -24.85 -9.78 1.30
CA ARG A 68 -25.94 -8.94 1.82
C ARG A 68 -25.81 -7.56 1.20
N ASN A 69 -26.70 -7.33 0.23
CA ASN A 69 -26.92 -6.09 -0.48
C ASN A 69 -26.80 -4.87 0.44
N SER A 70 -25.72 -4.09 0.29
CA SER A 70 -25.72 -2.69 0.71
C SER A 70 -25.09 -1.86 -0.39
N HIS A 71 -25.96 -1.27 -1.20
CA HIS A 71 -25.67 -0.24 -2.18
C HIS A 71 -24.99 0.95 -1.49
N LYS A 72 -23.66 1.03 -1.57
CA LYS A 72 -22.91 2.29 -1.47
C LYS A 72 -21.81 2.26 -2.52
N PRO A 73 -21.83 3.16 -3.52
CA PRO A 73 -20.72 3.28 -4.44
C PRO A 73 -19.56 3.96 -3.70
N HIS A 74 -18.75 3.17 -3.02
CA HIS A 74 -17.40 3.62 -2.65
C HIS A 74 -16.53 3.40 -3.89
N GLN A 75 -15.91 4.46 -4.41
CA GLN A 75 -15.03 4.38 -5.57
C GLN A 75 -13.84 3.47 -5.24
N SER A 76 -13.96 2.20 -5.59
CA SER A 76 -12.87 1.23 -5.52
C SER A 76 -12.06 1.33 -6.82
N PHE A 77 -10.84 1.85 -6.72
CA PHE A 77 -9.90 1.80 -7.83
C PHE A 77 -9.35 0.38 -7.94
N PHE A 78 -9.88 -0.40 -8.87
CA PHE A 78 -9.30 -1.69 -9.25
C PHE A 78 -8.14 -1.46 -10.22
N LEU A 79 -6.91 -1.53 -9.71
CA LEU A 79 -5.72 -1.49 -10.55
C LEU A 79 -5.45 -2.90 -11.10
N GLN A 80 -5.79 -3.13 -12.37
CA GLN A 80 -5.36 -4.34 -13.08
C GLN A 80 -3.84 -4.31 -13.27
N PRO A 81 -3.14 -5.46 -13.26
CA PRO A 81 -1.68 -5.52 -13.33
C PRO A 81 -1.07 -4.83 -14.56
N SER A 82 -1.82 -4.71 -15.65
CA SER A 82 -1.40 -4.05 -16.90
C SER A 82 -1.66 -2.54 -16.95
N SER A 83 -2.46 -1.98 -16.04
CA SER A 83 -2.93 -0.58 -16.12
C SER A 83 -2.04 0.41 -15.35
N LEU A 84 -1.20 -0.06 -14.43
CA LEU A 84 -0.33 0.79 -13.60
C LEU A 84 0.68 1.62 -14.42
N LEU A 85 1.12 1.12 -15.58
CA LEU A 85 2.08 1.83 -16.43
C LEU A 85 1.44 3.02 -17.18
N LEU A 86 0.13 2.97 -17.46
CA LEU A 86 -0.56 3.99 -18.26
C LEU A 86 -0.95 5.22 -17.42
N ALA A 87 -1.32 5.04 -16.15
CA ALA A 87 -1.76 6.14 -15.28
C ALA A 87 -0.62 7.11 -14.90
N LEU A 88 0.61 6.62 -14.79
CA LEU A 88 1.78 7.45 -14.49
C LEU A 88 2.14 8.39 -15.65
N ILE A 89 1.81 8.04 -16.89
CA ILE A 89 2.17 8.87 -18.07
C ILE A 89 1.17 10.02 -18.25
N SER A 90 -0.12 9.80 -17.95
CA SER A 90 -1.14 10.85 -18.11
C SER A 90 -1.06 11.95 -17.04
N ALA A 91 -0.50 11.69 -15.86
CA ALA A 91 -0.39 12.68 -14.79
C ALA A 91 0.80 13.66 -14.97
N ILE A 92 1.69 13.38 -15.92
CA ILE A 92 2.88 14.21 -16.21
C ILE A 92 2.59 15.19 -17.36
N VAL A 93 1.47 15.01 -18.08
CA VAL A 93 1.06 15.84 -19.22
C VAL A 93 -0.38 16.32 -19.04
N SER A 94 -0.61 17.22 -18.08
CA SER A 94 -1.74 18.18 -18.05
C SER A 94 -1.45 19.30 -17.05
#